data_AF-A0ABD4V826-F1
#
_entry.id   AF-A0ABD4V826-F1
#
_cell.length_a   1.000
_cell.length_b   1.000
_cell.length_c   1.000
_cell.angle_alpha   90.00
_cell.angle_beta   90.00
_cell.angle_gamma   90.00
#
_symmetry.space_group_name_H-M   'P 1'
#
loop_
_entity.id
_entity.type
_entity.pdbx_description
1 polymer ?
#
loop_
_entity_poly.entity_id
_entity_poly.type
_entity_poly.pdbx_seq_one_letter_code
_entity_poly.pdbx_strand_id
1 'polypeptide(L)'
;MIDPGAGPTTVVGGTPVSFLVTGDDTAGRFGLTEHRLPPRAPGAPLHFHNELTEMFYVASGDVLLTLGGERRVAGPGTFMMVPPGTTHAFGNPGADPATLLVMFTPDGGREKYFRELGELLDSSPEPTPEMMEELARRFDQFPATEGLVAPEK
;
A
#
# COMPACT_ATOMS: atom_id res chain seq x y z
N MET A 1 -8.06 2.44 21.16
CA MET A 1 -7.11 3.56 21.00
C MET A 1 -5.73 2.96 20.89
N ILE A 2 -4.91 3.47 19.97
CA ILE A 2 -3.55 2.97 19.71
C ILE A 2 -2.61 4.16 19.83
N ASP A 3 -1.62 4.06 20.72
CA ASP A 3 -0.59 5.09 20.87
C ASP A 3 0.38 5.05 19.67
N PRO A 4 1.05 6.17 19.33
CA PRO A 4 2.03 6.20 18.25
C PRO A 4 3.08 5.10 18.42
N GLY A 5 3.31 4.31 17.37
CA GLY A 5 4.30 3.21 17.43
C GLY A 5 3.82 1.92 18.09
N ALA A 6 2.65 1.90 18.73
CA ALA A 6 2.19 0.75 19.52
C ALA A 6 1.28 -0.23 18.76
N GLY A 7 0.91 0.10 17.51
CA GLY A 7 0.05 -0.77 16.68
C GLY A 7 0.75 -2.09 16.31
N PRO A 8 0.02 -3.21 16.19
CA PRO A 8 0.54 -4.44 15.61
C PRO A 8 1.19 -4.16 14.26
N THR A 9 2.43 -4.61 14.07
CA THR A 9 3.26 -4.19 12.94
C THR A 9 3.89 -5.40 12.26
N THR A 10 3.98 -5.36 10.93
CA THR A 10 4.82 -6.22 10.10
C THR A 10 5.84 -5.37 9.34
N VAL A 11 6.88 -5.98 8.76
CA VAL A 11 7.85 -5.29 7.90
C VAL A 11 7.70 -5.85 6.49
N VAL A 12 7.57 -4.95 5.51
CA VAL A 12 7.44 -5.29 4.08
C VAL A 12 8.56 -4.57 3.32
N GLY A 13 9.54 -5.32 2.82
CA GLY A 13 10.67 -4.73 2.05
C GLY A 13 11.40 -3.63 2.83
N GLY A 14 11.60 -3.84 4.14
CA GLY A 14 12.21 -2.86 5.05
C GLY A 14 11.30 -1.72 5.51
N THR A 15 10.02 -1.68 5.09
CA THR A 15 9.03 -0.69 5.53
C THR A 15 8.15 -1.26 6.65
N PRO A 16 8.16 -0.68 7.86
CA PRO A 16 7.17 -0.99 8.88
C PRO A 16 5.74 -0.60 8.43
N VAL A 17 4.83 -1.57 8.52
CA VAL A 17 3.39 -1.42 8.25
C VAL A 17 2.63 -1.77 9.53
N SER A 18 2.04 -0.76 10.18
CA SER A 18 1.23 -0.93 11.38
C SER A 18 -0.26 -1.02 11.02
N PHE A 19 -0.99 -1.95 11.63
CA PHE A 19 -2.43 -2.11 11.45
C PHE A 19 -3.17 -1.30 12.52
N LEU A 20 -3.84 -0.21 12.11
CA LEU A 20 -4.59 0.67 13.01
C LEU A 20 -6.06 0.25 13.14
N VAL A 21 -6.62 -0.28 12.04
CA VAL A 21 -7.96 -0.89 11.97
C VAL A 21 -7.89 -2.06 11.00
N THR A 22 -8.42 -3.22 11.38
CA THR A 22 -8.45 -4.43 10.54
C THR A 22 -9.87 -4.72 10.03
N GLY A 23 -9.99 -5.69 9.13
CA GLY A 23 -11.30 -6.19 8.69
C GLY A 23 -12.15 -6.72 9.84
N ASP A 24 -11.55 -7.38 10.83
CA ASP A 24 -12.25 -7.91 12.00
C ASP A 24 -12.89 -6.79 12.83
N ASP A 25 -12.20 -5.66 12.98
CA ASP A 25 -12.72 -4.48 13.70
C ASP A 25 -13.96 -3.88 13.03
N THR A 26 -14.09 -4.05 11.71
CA THR A 26 -15.09 -3.34 10.90
C THR A 26 -16.11 -4.25 10.23
N ALA A 27 -16.08 -5.57 10.52
CA ALA A 27 -16.85 -6.58 9.80
C ALA A 27 -16.63 -6.49 8.27
N GLY A 28 -15.36 -6.33 7.88
CA GLY A 28 -14.89 -6.28 6.51
C GLY A 28 -15.15 -4.99 5.75
N ARG A 29 -15.69 -3.95 6.41
CA ARG A 29 -16.06 -2.70 5.74
C ARG A 29 -14.85 -1.86 5.32
N PHE A 30 -13.84 -1.77 6.17
CA PHE A 30 -12.59 -1.08 5.81
C PHE A 30 -11.42 -1.55 6.69
N GLY A 31 -10.20 -1.34 6.19
CA GLY A 31 -8.97 -1.45 6.95
C GLY A 31 -8.17 -0.15 6.86
N LEU A 32 -7.36 0.14 7.87
CA LEU A 32 -6.47 1.31 7.92
C LEU A 32 -5.07 0.88 8.39
N THR A 33 -4.06 1.18 7.57
CA THR A 33 -2.65 0.92 7.86
C THR A 33 -1.85 2.22 7.93
N GLU A 34 -0.78 2.20 8.72
CA GLU A 34 0.27 3.22 8.74
C GLU A 34 1.54 2.63 8.13
N HIS A 35 2.04 3.25 7.07
CA HIS A 35 3.30 2.90 6.41
C HIS A 35 4.36 3.93 6.79
N ARG A 36 5.40 3.51 7.51
CA ARG A 36 6.54 4.38 7.85
C ARG A 36 7.66 4.13 6.84
N LEU A 37 7.67 4.92 5.78
CA LEU A 37 8.58 4.76 4.65
C LEU A 37 9.99 5.24 5.04
N PRO A 38 11.02 4.35 5.08
CA PRO A 38 12.40 4.78 5.20
C PRO A 38 12.80 5.75 4.07
N PRO A 39 13.90 6.50 4.22
CA PRO A 39 14.49 7.24 3.13
C PRO A 39 14.68 6.37 1.89
N ARG A 40 14.31 6.89 0.71
CA ARG A 40 14.44 6.18 -0.58
C ARG A 40 13.68 4.85 -0.68
N ALA A 41 12.72 4.59 0.22
CA ALA A 41 11.94 3.36 0.18
C ALA A 41 11.15 3.28 -1.14
N PRO A 42 11.19 2.15 -1.86
CA PRO A 42 10.53 2.01 -3.15
C PRO A 42 9.00 2.09 -3.03
N GLY A 43 8.44 1.77 -1.86
CA GLY A 43 7.01 1.68 -1.62
C GLY A 43 6.36 0.57 -2.45
N ALA A 44 5.13 0.79 -2.90
CA ALA A 44 4.44 -0.15 -3.79
C ALA A 44 4.71 0.19 -5.26
N PRO A 45 5.11 -0.79 -6.11
CA PRO A 45 5.23 -0.58 -7.55
C PRO A 45 3.86 -0.29 -8.18
N LEU A 46 3.83 0.09 -9.45
CA LEU A 46 2.59 0.38 -10.16
C LEU A 46 1.65 -0.85 -10.17
N HIS A 47 0.44 -0.67 -9.68
CA HIS A 47 -0.59 -1.71 -9.60
C HIS A 47 -2.00 -1.12 -9.67
N PHE A 48 -3.00 -1.99 -9.70
CA PHE A 48 -4.41 -1.64 -9.53
C PHE A 48 -5.15 -2.71 -8.72
N HIS A 49 -6.36 -2.35 -8.28
CA HIS A 49 -7.32 -3.20 -7.58
C HIS A 49 -8.60 -3.32 -8.42
N ASN A 50 -9.24 -4.48 -8.55
CA ASN A 50 -10.50 -4.58 -9.30
C ASN A 50 -11.72 -4.14 -8.48
N GLU A 51 -11.66 -4.35 -7.17
CA GLU A 51 -12.78 -4.14 -6.25
C GLU A 51 -12.46 -3.09 -5.18
N LEU A 52 -11.21 -3.03 -4.71
CA LEU A 52 -10.85 -2.12 -3.62
C LEU A 52 -10.80 -0.67 -4.08
N THR A 53 -11.43 0.21 -3.30
CA THR A 53 -11.05 1.63 -3.28
C THR A 53 -9.96 1.82 -2.25
N GLU A 54 -8.84 2.42 -2.66
CA GLU A 54 -7.71 2.71 -1.78
C GLU A 54 -7.56 4.22 -1.60
N MET A 55 -7.23 4.65 -0.38
CA MET A 55 -7.07 6.05 -0.03
C MET A 55 -5.78 6.26 0.73
N PHE A 56 -5.06 7.31 0.36
CA PHE A 56 -3.77 7.67 0.90
C PHE A 56 -3.85 9.04 1.56
N TYR A 57 -3.23 9.16 2.74
CA TYR A 57 -3.05 10.45 3.41
C TYR A 57 -1.62 10.59 3.89
N VAL A 58 -0.92 11.61 3.39
CA VAL A 58 0.46 11.90 3.81
C VAL A 58 0.42 12.56 5.19
N ALA A 59 0.82 11.83 6.21
CA ALA A 59 0.82 12.32 7.59
C ALA A 59 2.10 13.10 7.91
N SER A 60 3.25 12.68 7.35
CA SER A 60 4.54 13.36 7.52
C SER A 60 5.50 13.05 6.37
N GLY A 61 6.50 13.91 6.16
CA GLY A 61 7.49 13.77 5.09
C GLY A 61 6.92 13.96 3.69
N ASP A 62 7.72 13.57 2.69
CA ASP A 62 7.37 13.65 1.28
C ASP A 62 7.18 12.25 0.69
N VAL A 63 6.07 12.06 -0.02
CA VAL A 63 5.73 10.80 -0.69
C VAL A 63 5.53 11.06 -2.17
N LEU A 64 6.18 10.28 -3.01
CA LEU A 64 5.98 10.29 -4.45
C LEU A 64 4.75 9.43 -4.78
N LEU A 65 3.65 10.08 -5.12
CA LEU A 65 2.38 9.42 -5.46
C LEU A 65 2.18 9.39 -6.97
N THR A 66 1.67 8.28 -7.48
CA THR A 66 1.22 8.12 -8.86
C THR A 66 -0.26 7.75 -8.89
N LEU A 67 -1.05 8.42 -9.75
CA LEU A 67 -2.45 8.14 -10.00
C LEU A 67 -2.77 8.31 -11.49
N GLY A 68 -3.22 7.24 -12.15
CA GLY A 68 -3.68 7.31 -13.54
C GLY A 68 -2.64 7.85 -14.53
N GLY A 69 -1.35 7.62 -14.25
CA GLY A 69 -0.24 8.13 -15.07
C GLY A 69 0.31 9.50 -14.65
N GLU A 70 -0.39 10.25 -13.79
CA GLU A 70 0.17 11.46 -13.19
C GLU A 70 1.00 11.12 -11.96
N ARG A 71 2.17 11.73 -11.83
CA ARG A 71 3.09 11.49 -10.72
C ARG A 71 3.59 12.79 -10.12
N ARG A 72 3.53 12.92 -8.79
CA ARG A 72 4.06 14.10 -8.07
C ARG A 72 4.54 13.75 -6.67
N VAL A 73 5.49 14.55 -6.18
CA VAL A 73 5.86 14.55 -4.76
C VAL A 73 4.76 15.29 -3.99
N ALA A 74 4.29 14.64 -2.92
CA ALA A 74 3.20 15.09 -2.07
C ALA A 74 3.69 15.19 -0.62
N GLY A 75 3.55 16.38 -0.03
CA GLY A 75 3.87 16.63 1.38
C GLY A 75 2.67 16.41 2.31
N PRO A 76 2.84 16.71 3.62
CA PRO A 76 1.84 16.46 4.64
C PRO A 76 0.50 17.14 4.37
N GLY A 77 -0.59 16.45 4.69
CA GLY A 77 -1.96 16.91 4.43
C GLY A 77 -2.49 16.58 3.03
N THR A 78 -1.65 16.05 2.14
CA THR A 78 -2.11 15.59 0.83
C THR A 78 -2.93 14.31 0.97
N PHE A 79 -4.11 14.30 0.35
CA PHE A 79 -4.99 13.15 0.22
C PHE A 79 -5.06 12.69 -1.24
N MET A 80 -5.11 11.38 -1.46
CA MET A 80 -5.35 10.76 -2.77
C MET A 80 -6.34 9.61 -2.60
N MET A 81 -7.41 9.60 -3.38
CA MET A 81 -8.34 8.47 -3.49
C MET A 81 -8.11 7.79 -4.84
N VAL A 82 -8.08 6.46 -4.82
CA VAL A 82 -7.90 5.60 -5.98
C VAL A 82 -9.17 4.77 -6.18
N PRO A 83 -9.95 5.04 -7.24
CA PRO A 83 -11.07 4.18 -7.61
C PRO A 83 -10.58 2.82 -8.14
N PRO A 84 -11.39 1.75 -8.01
CA PRO A 84 -11.07 0.45 -8.60
C PRO A 84 -10.78 0.55 -10.10
N GLY A 85 -9.79 -0.23 -10.56
CA GLY A 85 -9.25 -0.24 -11.91
C GLY A 85 -8.18 0.82 -12.17
N THR A 86 -8.04 1.81 -11.30
CA THR A 86 -7.10 2.91 -11.53
C THR A 86 -5.68 2.51 -11.16
N THR A 87 -4.73 2.69 -12.07
CA THR A 87 -3.31 2.42 -11.79
C THR A 87 -2.72 3.46 -10.86
N HIS A 88 -1.97 3.01 -9.86
CA HIS A 88 -1.38 3.85 -8.83
C HIS A 88 -0.11 3.23 -8.24
N ALA A 89 0.71 4.07 -7.63
CA ALA A 89 1.95 3.69 -6.95
C ALA A 89 2.29 4.70 -5.86
N PHE A 90 3.16 4.32 -4.93
CA PHE A 90 3.76 5.27 -4.00
C PHE A 90 5.20 4.87 -3.65
N GLY A 91 5.99 5.83 -3.20
CA GLY A 91 7.32 5.59 -2.64
C GLY A 91 7.86 6.83 -1.94
N ASN A 92 8.96 6.70 -1.21
CA ASN A 92 9.64 7.85 -0.60
C ASN A 92 10.82 8.26 -1.51
N PRO A 93 10.77 9.43 -2.19
CA PRO A 93 11.86 9.88 -3.06
C PRO A 93 12.99 10.59 -2.27
N GLY A 94 12.73 10.94 -1.01
CA GLY A 94 13.53 11.83 -0.20
C GLY A 94 14.62 11.14 0.61
N ALA A 95 15.42 11.97 1.29
CA ALA A 95 16.45 11.54 2.23
C ALA A 95 15.93 11.39 3.67
N ASP A 96 14.71 11.87 3.95
CA ASP A 96 14.07 11.80 5.26
C ASP A 96 12.93 10.77 5.26
N PRO A 97 12.58 10.16 6.41
CA PRO A 97 11.44 9.27 6.51
C PRO A 97 10.11 9.98 6.23
N ALA A 98 9.12 9.23 5.73
CA ALA A 98 7.75 9.70 5.52
C ALA A 98 6.73 8.76 6.17
N THR A 99 5.56 9.28 6.56
CA THR A 99 4.45 8.48 7.09
C THR A 99 3.23 8.64 6.20
N LEU A 100 2.71 7.50 5.73
CA LEU A 100 1.57 7.41 4.84
C LEU A 100 0.48 6.56 5.51
N LEU A 101 -0.70 7.13 5.69
CA LEU A 101 -1.87 6.36 6.08
C LEU A 101 -2.54 5.82 4.82
N VAL A 102 -2.90 4.53 4.84
CA VAL A 102 -3.50 3.85 3.70
C VAL A 102 -4.77 3.14 4.17
N MET A 103 -5.89 3.45 3.55
CA MET A 103 -7.20 2.88 3.87
C MET A 103 -7.78 2.16 2.67
N PHE A 104 -8.41 1.02 2.92
CA PHE A 104 -9.04 0.18 1.91
C PHE A 104 -10.51 -0.02 2.24
N THR A 105 -11.39 0.08 1.24
CA THR A 105 -12.81 -0.29 1.36
C THR A 105 -13.26 -1.07 0.12
N PRO A 106 -13.78 -2.31 0.26
CA PRO A 106 -13.83 -3.12 1.49
C PRO A 106 -12.43 -3.40 2.05
N ASP A 107 -12.32 -4.04 3.23
CA ASP A 107 -11.00 -4.24 3.86
C ASP A 107 -10.05 -5.11 3.00
N GLY A 108 -10.58 -6.00 2.15
CA GLY A 108 -9.79 -6.77 1.18
C GLY A 108 -8.79 -7.77 1.76
N GLY A 109 -8.85 -8.08 3.06
CA GLY A 109 -7.89 -8.94 3.75
C GLY A 109 -6.51 -8.33 3.86
N ARG A 110 -6.38 -6.99 3.86
CA ARG A 110 -5.08 -6.30 3.74
C ARG A 110 -4.10 -6.62 4.86
N GLU A 111 -4.57 -6.86 6.08
CA GLU A 111 -3.68 -7.30 7.16
C GLU A 111 -2.95 -8.60 6.78
N LYS A 112 -3.71 -9.61 6.35
CA LYS A 112 -3.17 -10.90 5.96
C LYS A 112 -2.24 -10.77 4.76
N TYR A 113 -2.61 -9.97 3.76
CA TYR A 113 -1.75 -9.68 2.61
C TYR A 113 -0.38 -9.13 3.03
N PHE A 114 -0.34 -8.07 3.85
CA PHE A 114 0.93 -7.45 4.22
C PHE A 114 1.80 -8.34 5.11
N ARG A 115 1.19 -9.17 5.97
CA ARG A 115 1.93 -10.16 6.76
C ARG A 115 2.58 -11.22 5.87
N GLU A 116 1.80 -11.83 4.98
CA GLU A 116 2.31 -12.84 4.05
C GLU A 116 3.34 -12.26 3.07
N LEU A 117 3.16 -11.01 2.63
CA LEU A 117 4.11 -10.32 1.76
C LEU A 117 5.44 -10.07 2.48
N GLY A 118 5.40 -9.67 3.75
CA GLY A 118 6.60 -9.51 4.56
C GLY A 118 7.37 -10.83 4.69
N GLU A 119 6.67 -11.89 5.08
CA GLU A 119 7.25 -13.24 5.19
C GLU A 119 7.85 -13.73 3.86
N LEU A 120 7.16 -13.49 2.75
CA LEU A 120 7.62 -13.89 1.42
C LEU A 120 8.88 -13.13 1.00
N LEU A 121 8.94 -11.81 1.25
CA LEU A 121 10.11 -10.99 0.93
C LEU A 121 11.33 -11.29 1.81
N ASP A 122 11.13 -11.75 3.04
CA ASP A 122 12.20 -12.17 3.96
C ASP A 122 12.62 -13.64 3.75
N SER A 123 12.01 -14.35 2.79
CA SER A 123 12.29 -15.76 2.54
C SER A 123 13.63 -16.00 1.83
N SER A 124 14.20 -17.19 2.04
CA SER A 124 15.42 -17.66 1.35
C SER A 124 15.19 -19.07 0.78
N PRO A 125 15.35 -19.30 -0.53
CA PRO A 125 15.83 -18.35 -1.55
C PRO A 125 14.84 -17.18 -1.77
N GLU A 126 15.31 -16.12 -2.43
CA GLU A 126 14.45 -14.98 -2.81
C GLU A 126 13.21 -15.45 -3.60
N PRO A 127 12.04 -14.84 -3.37
CA PRO A 127 10.80 -15.25 -4.01
C PRO A 127 10.84 -14.98 -5.52
N THR A 128 10.22 -15.86 -6.31
CA THR A 128 10.10 -15.64 -7.75
C THR A 128 9.00 -14.60 -8.06
N PRO A 129 9.04 -13.93 -9.22
CA PRO A 129 7.97 -13.04 -9.65
C PRO A 129 6.58 -13.70 -9.64
N GLU A 130 6.50 -14.98 -10.01
CA GLU A 130 5.24 -15.74 -10.03
C GLU A 130 4.66 -15.91 -8.62
N MET A 131 5.50 -16.18 -7.61
CA MET A 131 5.05 -16.28 -6.22
C MET A 131 4.51 -14.95 -5.71
N MET A 132 5.18 -13.85 -6.06
CA MET A 132 4.75 -12.49 -5.69
C MET A 132 3.42 -12.13 -6.34
N GLU A 133 3.26 -12.47 -7.63
CA GLU A 133 2.02 -12.23 -8.38
C GLU A 133 0.87 -13.09 -7.87
N GLU A 134 1.11 -14.37 -7.57
CA GLU A 134 0.11 -15.26 -6.99
C GLU A 134 -0.40 -14.71 -5.65
N LEU A 135 0.51 -14.31 -4.76
CA LEU A 135 0.14 -13.67 -3.50
C LEU A 135 -0.70 -12.42 -3.75
N ALA A 136 -0.25 -11.49 -4.61
CA ALA A 136 -0.94 -10.24 -4.89
C ALA A 136 -2.36 -10.47 -5.44
N ARG A 137 -2.53 -11.38 -6.41
CA ARG A 137 -3.83 -11.67 -7.03
C ARG A 137 -4.87 -12.21 -6.06
N ARG A 138 -4.46 -13.00 -5.06
CA ARG A 138 -5.38 -13.51 -4.02
C ARG A 138 -5.98 -12.40 -3.16
N PHE A 139 -5.36 -11.22 -3.13
CA PHE A 139 -5.77 -10.06 -2.34
C PHE A 139 -6.08 -8.84 -3.22
N ASP A 140 -6.68 -9.10 -4.39
CA ASP A 140 -7.14 -8.09 -5.35
C ASP A 140 -6.05 -7.09 -5.80
N GLN A 141 -4.78 -7.50 -5.86
CA GLN A 141 -3.69 -6.62 -6.28
C GLN A 141 -3.04 -7.14 -7.56
N PHE A 142 -3.03 -6.31 -8.60
CA PHE A 142 -2.58 -6.70 -9.94
C PHE A 142 -1.44 -5.79 -10.42
N PRO A 143 -0.30 -6.34 -10.86
CA PRO A 143 0.79 -5.54 -11.42
C PRO A 143 0.31 -4.75 -12.63
N ALA A 144 0.83 -3.53 -12.80
CA ALA A 144 0.58 -2.70 -13.98
C ALA A 144 1.88 -2.20 -14.58
N THR A 145 1.84 -1.96 -15.89
CA THR A 145 2.84 -1.17 -16.62
C THR A 145 2.27 0.22 -16.90
N GLU A 146 3.14 1.22 -17.05
CA GLU A 146 2.72 2.58 -17.39
C GLU A 146 1.90 2.57 -18.70
N GLY A 147 0.80 3.35 -18.73
CA GLY A 147 -0.07 3.49 -19.91
C GLY A 147 -1.33 2.62 -19.92
N LEU A 148 -1.55 1.77 -18.92
CA LEU A 148 -2.83 1.09 -18.72
C LEU A 148 -3.81 2.02 -18.00
N VAL A 149 -4.77 2.55 -18.75
CA VAL A 149 -6.03 3.09 -18.22
C VAL A 149 -6.96 1.88 -18.03
N ALA A 150 -7.62 1.77 -16.87
CA ALA A 150 -8.67 0.76 -16.70
C ALA A 150 -9.66 0.83 -17.86
N PRO A 151 -10.17 -0.30 -18.38
CA PRO A 151 -11.24 -0.25 -19.37
C PRO A 151 -12.42 0.55 -18.79
N GLU A 152 -12.96 1.48 -19.60
CA GLU A 152 -14.19 2.18 -19.24
C GLU A 152 -15.29 1.14 -18.95
N LYS A 153 -16.05 1.37 -17.88
CA LYS A 153 -17.22 0.54 -17.52
C LYS A 153 -18.34 0.69 -18.53
#